data_AF-A0A087E1V3-F1
#
_entry.id   AF-A0A087E1V3-F1
#
_cell.length_a   1.000
_cell.length_b   1.000
_cell.length_c   1.000
_cell.angle_alpha   90.00
_cell.angle_beta   90.00
_cell.angle_gamma   90.00
#
_symmetry.space_group_name_H-M   'P 1'
#
loop_
_entity.id
_entity.type
_entity.pdbx_description
1 polymer ?
#
loop_
_entity_poly.entity_id
_entity_poly.type
_entity_poly.pdbx_seq_one_letter_code
_entity_poly.pdbx_strand_id
1 'polypeptide(L)'
;MTQFESEKESAPNGEEGAAAKTTTHADASENANNLNSAPLNSTPLWLRVGAELLGSFLVCFVIYMAYTLPTALYSPNLAFIAIATGLAYAIVTFIFGRISGGQFNPAVTIAAMLTSKTQLVDGLLYIIAQVLGGIAAGAVFKSVLPVSQSLPIKLWLTYAANGFESGSVSSTALKGAGASFSITLAILVEVVAGILIVAAAMSTLGKDGNATSRQPWAMGLAYGAGAAFTYPVTGAALNPARATGVAIVAQNQGLTQEPLQQLWVFWIVPVLAAALVALILVAQELFAKTATPAAVAEPEAVEVDAAADENSVEQSDADVRDEQADSQGNADEGIESN
;
A
#
# COMPACT_ATOMS: atom_id res chain seq x y z
N MET A 1 -57.11 -43.06 18.15
CA MET A 1 -57.69 -42.54 16.90
C MET A 1 -56.73 -41.46 16.41
N THR A 2 -55.84 -41.66 15.44
CA THR A 2 -55.64 -42.75 14.47
C THR A 2 -54.16 -42.65 14.05
N GLN A 3 -53.40 -43.75 14.13
CA GLN A 3 -52.11 -43.89 13.43
C GLN A 3 -52.39 -44.31 11.99
N PHE A 4 -51.54 -43.93 11.04
CA PHE A 4 -51.51 -44.57 9.73
C PHE A 4 -50.08 -44.96 9.36
N GLU A 5 -50.01 -46.22 8.94
CA GLU A 5 -48.84 -47.08 8.75
C GLU A 5 -48.04 -46.75 7.49
N SER A 6 -46.79 -47.17 7.51
CA SER A 6 -45.83 -47.06 6.41
C SER A 6 -46.06 -48.16 5.37
N GLU A 7 -46.20 -47.80 4.11
CA GLU A 7 -46.03 -48.74 2.99
C GLU A 7 -44.55 -48.85 2.59
N LYS A 8 -44.06 -50.09 2.65
CA LYS A 8 -42.85 -50.55 1.97
C LYS A 8 -43.27 -51.00 0.56
N GLU A 9 -42.57 -50.52 -0.47
CA GLU A 9 -42.44 -51.29 -1.71
C GLU A 9 -41.06 -51.09 -2.35
N SER A 10 -40.63 -52.16 -3.03
CA SER A 10 -39.29 -52.62 -3.36
C SER A 10 -38.60 -51.93 -4.52
N ALA A 11 -37.27 -51.83 -4.44
CA ALA A 11 -36.36 -51.56 -5.56
C ALA A 11 -36.34 -52.74 -6.57
N PRO A 12 -35.79 -52.59 -7.79
CA PRO A 12 -34.34 -52.80 -7.90
C PRO A 12 -33.57 -52.07 -9.03
N ASN A 13 -32.25 -52.02 -8.81
CA ASN A 13 -31.12 -52.10 -9.75
C ASN A 13 -30.65 -50.88 -10.55
N GLY A 14 -29.35 -50.58 -10.36
CA GLY A 14 -28.51 -49.79 -11.25
C GLY A 14 -27.33 -49.15 -10.52
N GLU A 15 -26.29 -49.94 -10.24
CA GLU A 15 -24.99 -49.46 -9.77
C GLU A 15 -24.29 -48.59 -10.83
N GLU A 16 -23.67 -47.48 -10.44
CA GLU A 16 -22.32 -47.13 -10.92
C GLU A 16 -21.62 -46.12 -10.00
N GLY A 17 -20.34 -46.38 -9.76
CA GLY A 17 -19.54 -45.91 -8.63
C GLY A 17 -19.31 -44.40 -8.52
N ALA A 18 -19.49 -43.90 -7.30
CA ALA A 18 -18.93 -42.63 -6.86
C ALA A 18 -17.43 -42.77 -6.57
N ALA A 19 -16.58 -42.22 -7.44
CA ALA A 19 -15.21 -41.87 -7.06
C ALA A 19 -15.23 -40.47 -6.44
N ALA A 20 -15.43 -40.40 -5.13
CA ALA A 20 -15.30 -39.16 -4.37
C ALA A 20 -13.84 -38.69 -4.43
N LYS A 21 -13.60 -37.60 -5.18
CA LYS A 21 -12.31 -36.91 -5.19
C LYS A 21 -12.20 -36.13 -3.88
N THR A 22 -11.60 -36.75 -2.86
CA THR A 22 -11.26 -36.10 -1.58
C THR A 22 -10.29 -34.97 -1.86
N THR A 23 -10.82 -33.74 -1.93
CA THR A 23 -10.00 -32.53 -1.87
C THR A 23 -9.52 -32.40 -0.44
N THR A 24 -8.22 -32.56 -0.22
CA THR A 24 -7.61 -32.34 1.07
C THR A 24 -7.70 -30.84 1.41
N HIS A 25 -7.82 -30.50 2.70
CA HIS A 25 -7.87 -29.12 3.18
C HIS A 25 -6.65 -28.26 2.79
N ALA A 26 -5.57 -28.88 2.28
CA ALA A 26 -4.39 -28.18 1.77
C ALA A 26 -4.68 -27.44 0.44
N ASP A 27 -5.37 -28.08 -0.51
CA ASP A 27 -5.64 -27.51 -1.85
C ASP A 27 -6.62 -26.33 -1.80
N ALA A 28 -7.56 -26.34 -0.86
CA ALA A 28 -8.46 -25.20 -0.64
C ALA A 28 -7.76 -24.00 0.00
N SER A 29 -6.70 -24.24 0.78
CA SER A 29 -5.92 -23.18 1.43
C SER A 29 -4.91 -22.53 0.48
N GLU A 30 -4.41 -23.29 -0.50
CA GLU A 30 -3.45 -22.81 -1.48
C GLU A 30 -4.13 -21.94 -2.55
N ASN A 31 -5.36 -22.31 -2.96
CA ASN A 31 -6.15 -21.52 -3.92
C ASN A 31 -6.76 -20.23 -3.33
N ALA A 32 -6.97 -20.16 -2.01
CA ALA A 32 -7.46 -18.93 -1.37
C ALA A 32 -6.39 -17.83 -1.28
N ASN A 33 -5.10 -18.21 -1.35
CA ASN A 33 -3.97 -17.29 -1.29
C ASN A 33 -3.50 -16.79 -2.67
N ASN A 34 -4.06 -17.33 -3.76
CA ASN A 34 -3.67 -17.00 -5.13
C ASN A 34 -4.77 -16.27 -5.91
N LEU A 35 -5.60 -15.50 -5.21
CA LEU A 35 -6.33 -14.40 -5.83
C LEU A 35 -5.29 -13.33 -6.19
N ASN A 36 -4.64 -13.48 -7.34
CA ASN A 36 -3.90 -12.42 -8.00
C ASN A 36 -4.84 -11.21 -8.09
N SER A 37 -4.73 -10.30 -7.14
CA SER A 37 -5.49 -9.05 -7.17
C SER A 37 -5.10 -8.36 -8.47
N ALA A 38 -6.09 -8.14 -9.34
CA ALA A 38 -5.85 -7.48 -10.61
C ALA A 38 -5.10 -6.14 -10.35
N PRO A 39 -4.15 -5.75 -11.22
CA PRO A 39 -3.35 -4.54 -11.03
C PRO A 39 -4.25 -3.32 -10.79
N LEU A 40 -3.79 -2.28 -10.08
CA LEU A 40 -4.62 -1.11 -9.72
C LEU A 40 -5.44 -0.55 -10.90
N ASN A 41 -4.87 -0.61 -12.11
CA ASN A 41 -5.48 -0.15 -13.35
C ASN A 41 -6.75 -0.92 -13.76
N SER A 42 -7.06 -2.04 -13.11
CA SER A 42 -8.33 -2.76 -13.25
C SER A 42 -9.50 -2.04 -12.58
N THR A 43 -9.24 -1.24 -11.56
CA THR A 43 -10.26 -0.40 -10.92
C THR A 43 -10.42 0.91 -11.69
N PRO A 44 -11.64 1.29 -12.11
CA PRO A 44 -11.87 2.55 -12.80
C PRO A 44 -11.28 3.76 -12.07
N LEU A 45 -10.62 4.65 -12.81
CA LEU A 45 -9.93 5.81 -12.25
C LEU A 45 -10.82 6.69 -11.37
N TRP A 46 -12.09 6.90 -11.74
CA TRP A 46 -13.00 7.72 -10.94
C TRP A 46 -13.28 7.12 -9.55
N LEU A 47 -13.31 5.78 -9.42
CA LEU A 47 -13.45 5.11 -8.11
C LEU A 47 -12.20 5.29 -7.27
N ARG A 48 -11.03 5.18 -7.91
CA ARG A 48 -9.73 5.40 -7.28
C ARG A 48 -9.58 6.83 -6.75
N VAL A 49 -9.92 7.82 -7.57
CA VAL A 49 -9.94 9.24 -7.22
C VAL A 49 -10.98 9.52 -6.11
N GLY A 50 -12.17 8.92 -6.19
CA GLY A 50 -13.20 9.04 -5.17
C GLY A 50 -12.78 8.44 -3.82
N ALA A 51 -12.07 7.32 -3.83
CA ALA A 51 -11.49 6.71 -2.64
C ALA A 51 -10.41 7.59 -2.00
N GLU A 52 -9.56 8.25 -2.79
CA GLU A 52 -8.58 9.21 -2.27
C GLU A 52 -9.24 10.46 -1.68
N LEU A 53 -10.30 10.99 -2.32
CA LEU A 53 -11.07 12.10 -1.78
C LEU A 53 -11.71 11.76 -0.43
N LEU A 54 -12.46 10.65 -0.37
CA LEU A 54 -13.18 10.25 0.83
C LEU A 54 -12.22 9.78 1.93
N GLY A 55 -11.14 9.08 1.56
CA GLY A 55 -10.11 8.67 2.49
C GLY A 55 -9.40 9.85 3.13
N SER A 56 -8.94 10.84 2.34
CA SER A 56 -8.35 12.06 2.89
C SER A 56 -9.34 12.86 3.73
N PHE A 57 -10.62 12.92 3.33
CA PHE A 57 -11.67 13.54 4.16
C PHE A 57 -11.75 12.87 5.55
N LEU A 58 -11.86 11.55 5.60
CA LEU A 58 -12.03 10.81 6.85
C LEU A 58 -10.79 10.94 7.75
N VAL A 59 -9.59 10.76 7.20
CA VAL A 59 -8.33 10.93 7.93
C VAL A 59 -8.23 12.33 8.51
N CYS A 60 -8.45 13.36 7.69
CA CYS A 60 -8.31 14.74 8.14
C CYS A 60 -9.35 15.08 9.21
N PHE A 61 -10.62 14.69 9.00
CA PHE A 61 -11.69 14.97 9.95
C PHE A 61 -11.43 14.33 11.32
N VAL A 62 -11.05 13.04 11.34
CA VAL A 62 -10.72 12.34 12.59
C VAL A 62 -9.54 13.02 13.29
N ILE A 63 -8.49 13.38 12.56
CA ILE A 63 -7.30 14.04 13.14
C ILE A 63 -7.67 15.42 13.70
N TYR A 64 -8.41 16.25 12.97
CA TYR A 64 -8.80 17.58 13.44
C TYR A 64 -9.62 17.48 14.73
N MET A 65 -10.58 16.55 14.79
CA MET A 65 -11.40 16.32 15.98
C MET A 65 -10.58 15.76 17.16
N ALA A 66 -9.73 14.76 16.90
CA ALA A 66 -8.93 14.10 17.93
C ALA A 66 -7.88 15.04 18.56
N TYR A 67 -7.33 15.98 17.79
CA TYR A 67 -6.37 16.95 18.31
C TYR A 67 -7.09 18.05 19.09
N THR A 68 -8.28 18.43 18.64
CA THR A 68 -8.98 19.61 19.13
C THR A 68 -9.81 19.35 20.38
N LEU A 69 -10.71 18.36 20.35
CA LEU A 69 -11.68 18.19 21.43
C LEU A 69 -11.04 17.87 22.79
N PRO A 70 -10.14 16.87 22.91
CA PRO A 70 -9.54 16.55 24.20
C PRO A 70 -8.63 17.67 24.70
N THR A 71 -7.88 18.30 23.80
CA THR A 71 -6.90 19.33 24.17
C THR A 71 -7.56 20.64 24.59
N ALA A 72 -8.65 21.06 23.93
CA ALA A 72 -9.34 22.29 24.27
C ALA A 72 -10.23 22.16 25.53
N LEU A 73 -10.74 20.96 25.83
CA LEU A 73 -11.60 20.71 26.99
C LEU A 73 -10.84 20.26 28.24
N TYR A 74 -9.68 19.63 28.06
CA TYR A 74 -8.88 19.07 29.13
C TYR A 74 -7.41 19.49 28.96
N SER A 75 -6.50 18.53 28.95
CA SER A 75 -5.07 18.74 28.74
C SER A 75 -4.61 17.92 27.53
N PRO A 76 -3.58 18.39 26.79
CA PRO A 76 -3.01 17.62 25.69
C PRO A 76 -2.52 16.26 26.17
N ASN A 77 -2.99 15.18 25.54
CA ASN A 77 -2.51 13.83 25.76
C ASN A 77 -1.80 13.34 24.50
N LEU A 78 -0.47 13.36 24.52
CA LEU A 78 0.34 13.04 23.36
C LEU A 78 0.18 11.57 22.91
N ALA A 79 -0.06 10.65 23.85
CA ALA A 79 -0.32 9.25 23.52
C ALA A 79 -1.66 9.09 22.79
N PHE A 80 -2.71 9.78 23.24
CA PHE A 80 -4.00 9.80 22.54
C PHE A 80 -3.87 10.35 21.13
N ILE A 81 -3.14 11.46 20.95
CA ILE A 81 -2.87 12.09 19.65
C ILE A 81 -2.16 11.12 18.71
N ALA A 82 -1.09 10.47 19.17
CA ALA A 82 -0.34 9.49 18.38
C ALA A 82 -1.21 8.28 17.99
N ILE A 83 -1.95 7.72 18.94
CA ILE A 83 -2.82 6.56 18.72
C ILE A 83 -3.96 6.92 17.76
N ALA A 84 -4.64 8.05 17.98
CA ALA A 84 -5.76 8.48 17.14
C ALA A 84 -5.31 8.73 15.70
N THR A 85 -4.17 9.38 15.49
CA THR A 85 -3.60 9.59 14.16
C THR A 85 -3.23 8.26 13.49
N GLY A 86 -2.56 7.35 14.22
CA GLY A 86 -2.22 6.04 13.69
C GLY A 86 -3.46 5.21 13.33
N LEU A 87 -4.47 5.16 14.19
CA LEU A 87 -5.72 4.45 13.93
C LEU A 87 -6.49 5.04 12.76
N ALA A 88 -6.54 6.37 12.62
CA ALA A 88 -7.20 7.04 11.50
C ALA A 88 -6.61 6.56 10.16
N TYR A 89 -5.28 6.61 10.02
CA TYR A 89 -4.63 6.14 8.79
C TYR A 89 -4.74 4.62 8.61
N ALA A 90 -4.61 3.81 9.67
CA ALA A 90 -4.76 2.37 9.57
C ALA A 90 -6.15 1.97 9.07
N ILE A 91 -7.21 2.49 9.69
CA ILE A 91 -8.60 2.16 9.35
C ILE A 91 -8.93 2.64 7.93
N VAL A 92 -8.59 3.87 7.58
CA VAL A 92 -8.90 4.39 6.24
C VAL A 92 -8.13 3.64 5.15
N THR A 93 -6.87 3.29 5.41
CA THR A 93 -6.08 2.43 4.51
C THR A 93 -6.65 1.02 4.41
N PHE A 94 -7.21 0.47 5.49
CA PHE A 94 -7.90 -0.81 5.45
C PHE A 94 -9.15 -0.76 4.57
N ILE A 95 -9.92 0.33 4.63
CA ILE A 95 -11.16 0.50 3.85
C ILE A 95 -10.87 0.73 2.36
N PHE A 96 -9.97 1.65 2.04
CA PHE A 96 -9.78 2.16 0.67
C PHE A 96 -8.48 1.73 0.00
N GLY A 97 -7.54 1.11 0.73
CA GLY A 97 -6.22 0.75 0.21
C GLY A 97 -6.26 -0.15 -1.01
N ARG A 98 -7.18 -1.13 -1.04
CA ARG A 98 -7.37 -2.02 -2.19
C ARG A 98 -8.06 -1.37 -3.39
N ILE A 99 -8.64 -0.17 -3.20
CA ILE A 99 -9.31 0.56 -4.28
C ILE A 99 -8.29 1.47 -4.96
N SER A 100 -7.61 2.35 -4.23
CA SER A 100 -6.74 3.39 -4.80
C SER A 100 -5.24 3.15 -4.62
N GLY A 101 -4.83 2.18 -3.82
CA GLY A 101 -3.47 2.08 -3.29
C GLY A 101 -3.29 2.84 -1.97
N GLY A 102 -4.33 3.52 -1.50
CA GLY A 102 -4.44 4.08 -0.15
C GLY A 102 -3.36 5.09 0.24
N GLN A 103 -3.20 6.14 -0.56
CA GLN A 103 -2.11 7.10 -0.40
C GLN A 103 -2.50 8.24 0.54
N PHE A 104 -3.68 8.83 0.32
CA PHE A 104 -4.35 9.88 1.11
C PHE A 104 -3.50 11.11 1.47
N ASN A 105 -2.33 11.26 0.85
CA ASN A 105 -1.28 12.20 1.17
C ASN A 105 -0.49 12.54 -0.10
N PRO A 106 -0.43 13.83 -0.49
CA PRO A 106 0.30 14.24 -1.68
C PRO A 106 1.78 13.82 -1.71
N ALA A 107 2.46 13.79 -0.56
CA ALA A 107 3.86 13.35 -0.49
C ALA A 107 4.00 11.85 -0.79
N VAL A 108 3.09 11.03 -0.26
CA VAL A 108 3.05 9.59 -0.55
C VAL A 108 2.75 9.35 -2.03
N THR A 109 1.82 10.12 -2.60
CA THR A 109 1.49 10.05 -4.03
C THR A 109 2.65 10.46 -4.92
N ILE A 110 3.38 11.50 -4.57
CA ILE A 110 4.59 11.92 -5.30
C ILE A 110 5.65 10.81 -5.25
N ALA A 111 5.90 10.21 -4.10
CA ALA A 111 6.83 9.07 -4.01
C ALA A 111 6.36 7.87 -4.85
N ALA A 112 5.06 7.58 -4.86
CA ALA A 112 4.49 6.51 -5.68
C ALA A 112 4.67 6.78 -7.18
N MET A 113 4.52 8.03 -7.63
CA MET A 113 4.79 8.43 -9.02
C MET A 113 6.29 8.32 -9.36
N LEU A 114 7.16 8.81 -8.48
CA LEU A 114 8.63 8.74 -8.69
C LEU A 114 9.16 7.31 -8.73
N THR A 115 8.49 6.38 -8.04
CA THR A 115 8.82 4.95 -8.03
C THR A 115 7.98 4.12 -8.99
N SER A 116 7.24 4.77 -9.91
CA SER A 116 6.40 4.13 -10.94
C SER A 116 5.31 3.18 -10.41
N LYS A 117 4.94 3.30 -9.12
CA LYS A 117 3.82 2.55 -8.50
C LYS A 117 2.47 3.21 -8.77
N THR A 118 2.46 4.45 -9.25
CA THR A 118 1.24 5.18 -9.64
C THR A 118 1.54 5.98 -10.88
N GLN A 119 0.64 5.93 -11.87
CA GLN A 119 0.80 6.70 -13.10
C GLN A 119 0.74 8.20 -12.81
N LEU A 120 1.45 9.00 -13.59
CA LEU A 120 1.56 10.45 -13.38
C LEU A 120 0.20 11.14 -13.37
N VAL A 121 -0.68 10.85 -14.34
CA VAL A 121 -2.00 11.49 -14.43
C VAL A 121 -2.89 11.08 -13.25
N ASP A 122 -2.91 9.79 -12.92
CA ASP A 122 -3.65 9.28 -11.75
C ASP A 122 -3.18 9.97 -10.47
N GLY A 123 -1.86 10.07 -10.26
CA GLY A 123 -1.28 10.69 -9.09
C GLY A 123 -1.57 12.19 -8.99
N LEU A 124 -1.58 12.92 -10.11
CA LEU A 124 -2.01 14.33 -10.11
C LEU A 124 -3.49 14.48 -9.72
N LEU A 125 -4.36 13.61 -10.22
CA LEU A 125 -5.78 13.61 -9.84
C LEU A 125 -5.99 13.21 -8.38
N TYR A 126 -5.18 12.27 -7.87
CA TYR A 126 -5.17 11.90 -6.46
C TYR A 126 -4.80 13.10 -5.59
N ILE A 127 -3.72 13.84 -5.91
CA ILE A 127 -3.31 15.02 -5.13
C ILE A 127 -4.44 16.05 -5.05
N ILE A 128 -5.11 16.32 -6.17
CA ILE A 128 -6.27 17.24 -6.21
C ILE A 128 -7.39 16.70 -5.30
N ALA A 129 -7.76 15.43 -5.46
CA ALA A 129 -8.80 14.78 -4.67
C ALA A 129 -8.50 14.80 -3.16
N GLN A 130 -7.26 14.50 -2.78
CA GLN A 130 -6.80 14.50 -1.39
C GLN A 130 -6.91 15.89 -0.77
N VAL A 131 -6.46 16.92 -1.47
CA VAL A 131 -6.55 18.32 -1.02
C VAL A 131 -8.01 18.75 -0.88
N LEU A 132 -8.87 18.42 -1.85
CA LEU A 132 -10.31 18.69 -1.76
C LEU A 132 -10.96 17.96 -0.58
N GLY A 133 -10.58 16.70 -0.34
CA GLY A 133 -11.01 15.93 0.84
C GLY A 133 -10.60 16.59 2.15
N GLY A 134 -9.35 17.05 2.25
CA GLY A 134 -8.85 17.79 3.40
C GLY A 134 -9.59 19.11 3.64
N ILE A 135 -9.86 19.87 2.58
CA ILE A 135 -10.65 21.12 2.64
C ILE A 135 -12.07 20.84 3.11
N ALA A 136 -12.73 19.84 2.54
CA ALA A 136 -14.08 19.43 2.95
C ALA A 136 -14.10 19.01 4.44
N ALA A 137 -13.10 18.24 4.88
CA ALA A 137 -12.96 17.85 6.28
C ALA A 137 -12.78 19.07 7.20
N GLY A 138 -11.94 20.03 6.80
CA GLY A 138 -11.74 21.28 7.54
C GLY A 138 -13.02 22.10 7.65
N ALA A 139 -13.81 22.18 6.56
CA ALA A 139 -15.08 22.89 6.54
C ALA A 139 -16.11 22.25 7.48
N VAL A 140 -16.28 20.93 7.39
CA VAL A 140 -17.19 20.19 8.28
C VAL A 140 -16.72 20.30 9.73
N PHE A 141 -15.44 20.08 10.00
CA PHE A 141 -14.83 20.26 11.32
C PHE A 141 -15.14 21.63 11.92
N LYS A 142 -14.90 22.72 11.18
CA LYS A 142 -15.22 24.08 11.66
C LYS A 142 -16.71 24.27 11.95
N SER A 143 -17.59 23.70 11.13
CA SER A 143 -19.04 23.88 11.24
C SER A 143 -19.68 23.17 12.44
N VAL A 144 -19.09 22.07 12.92
CA VAL A 144 -19.67 21.26 14.01
C VAL A 144 -19.16 21.64 15.40
N LEU A 145 -18.16 22.53 15.49
CA LEU A 145 -17.58 22.94 16.76
C LEU A 145 -18.52 23.87 17.53
N PRO A 146 -18.70 23.67 18.85
CA PRO A 146 -19.48 24.57 19.68
C PRO A 146 -18.70 25.89 19.90
N VAL A 147 -19.28 27.01 19.48
CA VAL A 147 -18.66 28.34 19.63
C VAL A 147 -19.49 29.20 20.59
N SER A 148 -18.81 29.80 21.57
CA SER A 148 -19.39 30.77 22.50
C SER A 148 -18.37 31.86 22.84
N GLN A 149 -18.77 32.87 23.63
CA GLN A 149 -17.83 33.88 24.12
C GLN A 149 -16.71 33.27 24.96
N SER A 150 -17.01 32.23 25.75
CA SER A 150 -16.04 31.53 26.60
C SER A 150 -15.21 30.49 25.85
N LEU A 151 -15.72 29.98 24.72
CA LEU A 151 -15.04 29.01 23.84
C LEU A 151 -15.01 29.56 22.40
N PRO A 152 -14.12 30.53 22.11
CA PRO A 152 -14.04 31.13 20.79
C PRO A 152 -13.42 30.15 19.77
N ILE A 153 -13.79 30.30 18.49
CA ILE A 153 -13.35 29.40 17.42
C ILE A 153 -11.83 29.25 17.33
N LYS A 154 -11.07 30.31 17.63
CA LYS A 154 -9.60 30.29 17.63
C LYS A 154 -9.01 29.23 18.56
N LEU A 155 -9.66 28.94 19.70
CA LEU A 155 -9.18 27.95 20.65
C LEU A 155 -9.20 26.55 20.02
N TRP A 156 -10.30 26.21 19.35
CA TRP A 156 -10.45 24.94 18.66
C TRP A 156 -9.43 24.80 17.51
N LEU A 157 -9.29 25.85 16.71
CA LEU A 157 -8.42 25.85 15.54
C LEU A 157 -6.93 25.81 15.89
N THR A 158 -6.54 26.32 17.06
CA THR A 158 -5.13 26.35 17.50
C THR A 158 -4.52 24.95 17.61
N TYR A 159 -5.32 23.94 17.98
CA TYR A 159 -4.84 22.56 18.14
C TYR A 159 -4.94 21.73 16.86
N ALA A 160 -5.79 22.13 15.90
CA ALA A 160 -5.89 21.48 14.61
C ALA A 160 -4.86 22.03 13.60
N ALA A 161 -4.62 23.34 13.60
CA ALA A 161 -3.77 24.01 12.63
C ALA A 161 -2.30 23.63 12.79
N ASN A 162 -1.59 23.57 11.66
CA ASN A 162 -0.15 23.39 11.65
C ASN A 162 0.55 24.74 11.70
N GLY A 163 1.70 24.79 12.37
CA GLY A 163 2.53 25.97 12.42
C GLY A 163 3.83 25.72 13.17
N PHE A 164 4.82 26.57 12.97
CA PHE A 164 6.11 26.53 13.64
C PHE A 164 6.38 27.86 14.34
N GLU A 165 7.37 27.89 15.25
CA GLU A 165 7.68 29.06 16.07
C GLU A 165 6.43 29.59 16.81
N SER A 166 6.00 30.82 16.56
CA SER A 166 4.80 31.41 17.16
C SER A 166 3.49 30.76 16.69
N GLY A 167 3.52 30.03 15.57
CA GLY A 167 2.41 29.20 15.07
C GLY A 167 2.40 27.78 15.64
N SER A 168 3.44 27.37 16.38
CA SER A 168 3.50 26.05 17.02
C SER A 168 2.39 25.87 18.07
N VAL A 169 1.84 24.66 18.17
CA VAL A 169 0.87 24.29 19.22
C VAL A 169 1.44 24.46 20.63
N SER A 170 2.77 24.39 20.78
CA SER A 170 3.45 24.58 22.08
C SER A 170 3.96 26.00 22.31
N SER A 171 3.72 26.93 21.37
CA SER A 171 4.25 28.30 21.43
C SER A 171 3.90 29.03 22.72
N THR A 172 2.66 28.87 23.20
CA THR A 172 2.19 29.52 24.44
C THR A 172 2.90 28.95 25.67
N ALA A 173 3.08 27.63 25.74
CA ALA A 173 3.77 26.97 26.84
C ALA A 173 5.25 27.35 26.89
N LEU A 174 5.92 27.39 25.73
CA LEU A 174 7.34 27.73 25.62
C LEU A 174 7.62 29.21 25.88
N LYS A 175 6.71 30.11 25.49
CA LYS A 175 6.84 31.54 25.75
C LYS A 175 6.94 31.84 27.25
N GLY A 176 6.22 31.10 28.10
CA GLY A 176 6.31 31.20 29.56
C GLY A 176 7.69 30.82 30.11
N ALA A 177 8.43 29.97 29.40
CA ALA A 177 9.79 29.57 29.73
C ALA A 177 10.87 30.39 29.00
N GLY A 178 10.49 31.43 28.23
CA GLY A 178 11.44 32.19 27.41
C GLY A 178 12.05 31.39 26.25
N ALA A 179 11.42 30.29 25.84
CA ALA A 179 11.90 29.39 24.80
C ALA A 179 10.99 29.42 23.56
N SER A 180 11.50 28.90 22.44
CA SER A 180 10.70 28.64 21.24
C SER A 180 11.32 27.49 20.43
N PHE A 181 10.50 26.73 19.70
CA PHE A 181 11.00 25.82 18.69
C PHE A 181 11.34 26.59 17.42
N SER A 182 12.57 26.45 16.93
CA SER A 182 13.00 27.08 15.68
C SER A 182 12.38 26.41 14.46
N ILE A 183 12.30 27.14 13.35
CA ILE A 183 11.97 26.57 12.04
C ILE A 183 12.89 25.39 11.66
N THR A 184 14.17 25.41 12.06
CA THR A 184 15.11 24.30 11.80
C THR A 184 14.65 23.00 12.46
N LEU A 185 14.20 23.05 13.72
CA LEU A 185 13.66 21.87 14.39
C LEU A 185 12.37 21.42 13.72
N ALA A 186 11.48 22.35 13.34
CA ALA A 186 10.24 22.03 12.64
C ALA A 186 10.50 21.28 11.31
N ILE A 187 11.45 21.77 10.50
CA ILE A 187 11.86 21.11 9.25
C ILE A 187 12.43 19.72 9.55
N LEU A 188 13.34 19.60 10.53
CA LEU A 188 13.98 18.33 10.87
C LEU A 188 12.95 17.26 11.26
N VAL A 189 12.04 17.57 12.18
CA VAL A 189 11.05 16.59 12.65
C VAL A 189 10.05 16.20 11.56
N GLU A 190 9.62 17.16 10.72
CA GLU A 190 8.71 16.89 9.61
C GLU A 190 9.39 16.09 8.48
N VAL A 191 10.68 16.33 8.17
CA VAL A 191 11.43 15.50 7.21
C VAL A 191 11.56 14.07 7.74
N VAL A 192 11.97 13.89 9.00
CA VAL A 192 12.17 12.56 9.59
C VAL A 192 10.85 11.78 9.62
N ALA A 193 9.77 12.41 10.08
CA ALA A 193 8.46 11.79 10.08
C ALA A 193 7.96 11.49 8.66
N GLY A 194 8.17 12.42 7.72
CA GLY A 194 7.86 12.24 6.30
C GLY A 194 8.58 11.03 5.69
N ILE A 195 9.86 10.84 6.00
CA ILE A 195 10.63 9.68 5.54
C ILE A 195 10.03 8.39 6.09
N LEU A 196 9.69 8.33 7.39
CA LEU A 196 9.07 7.15 8.00
C LEU A 196 7.75 6.79 7.31
N ILE A 197 6.88 7.79 7.08
CA ILE A 197 5.57 7.61 6.45
C ILE A 197 5.72 7.17 4.99
N VAL A 198 6.55 7.86 4.21
CA VAL A 198 6.73 7.53 2.80
C VAL A 198 7.41 6.17 2.64
N ALA A 199 8.42 5.84 3.45
CA ALA A 199 9.07 4.54 3.40
C ALA A 199 8.11 3.40 3.79
N ALA A 200 7.25 3.61 4.81
CA ALA A 200 6.22 2.66 5.17
C ALA A 200 5.22 2.43 4.02
N ALA A 201 4.79 3.50 3.34
CA ALA A 201 3.94 3.39 2.17
C ALA A 201 4.62 2.63 1.03
N MET A 202 5.83 3.05 0.63
CA MET A 202 6.52 2.47 -0.54
C MET A 202 6.95 1.02 -0.33
N SER A 203 7.23 0.61 0.91
CA SER A 203 7.56 -0.78 1.27
C SER A 203 6.35 -1.72 1.30
N THR A 204 5.13 -1.18 1.39
CA THR A 204 3.90 -1.98 1.46
C THR A 204 2.97 -1.80 0.27
N LEU A 205 3.33 -0.92 -0.67
CA LEU A 205 2.68 -0.74 -1.95
C LEU A 205 3.36 -1.64 -3.00
N GLY A 206 2.58 -2.49 -3.66
CA GLY A 206 3.05 -3.38 -4.72
C GLY A 206 3.64 -2.64 -5.92
N LYS A 207 4.33 -3.37 -6.81
CA LYS A 207 4.83 -2.80 -8.08
C LYS A 207 3.68 -2.45 -9.04
N ASP A 208 2.59 -3.18 -8.93
CA ASP A 208 1.29 -2.92 -9.58
C ASP A 208 0.51 -1.79 -8.92
N GLY A 209 1.07 -1.17 -7.88
CA GLY A 209 0.48 -0.10 -7.08
C GLY A 209 -0.60 -0.56 -6.10
N ASN A 210 -0.92 -1.86 -6.03
CA ASN A 210 -1.93 -2.34 -5.10
C ASN A 210 -1.41 -2.34 -3.66
N ALA A 211 -2.28 -1.98 -2.72
CA ALA A 211 -1.94 -2.03 -1.31
C ALA A 211 -1.86 -3.47 -0.80
N THR A 212 -0.76 -3.83 -0.15
CA THR A 212 -0.64 -5.14 0.49
C THR A 212 -1.46 -5.20 1.78
N SER A 213 -1.75 -6.42 2.27
CA SER A 213 -2.43 -6.63 3.55
C SER A 213 -1.69 -6.03 4.77
N ARG A 214 -0.40 -5.70 4.63
CA ARG A 214 0.41 -5.07 5.69
C ARG A 214 0.32 -3.55 5.68
N GLN A 215 -0.15 -2.95 4.59
CA GLN A 215 -0.15 -1.50 4.42
C GLN A 215 -0.96 -0.75 5.49
N PRO A 216 -2.16 -1.20 5.92
CA PRO A 216 -2.89 -0.55 7.00
C PRO A 216 -2.07 -0.42 8.30
N TRP A 217 -1.37 -1.49 8.68
CA TRP A 217 -0.53 -1.51 9.88
C TRP A 217 0.71 -0.62 9.73
N ALA A 218 1.41 -0.72 8.59
CA ALA A 218 2.59 0.09 8.33
C ALA A 218 2.26 1.59 8.34
N MET A 219 1.17 1.97 7.68
CA MET A 219 0.72 3.37 7.64
C MET A 219 0.30 3.86 9.02
N GLY A 220 -0.49 3.08 9.75
CA GLY A 220 -0.91 3.48 11.10
C GLY A 220 0.26 3.66 12.07
N LEU A 221 1.21 2.73 12.08
CA LEU A 221 2.39 2.83 12.93
C LEU A 221 3.27 4.04 12.54
N ALA A 222 3.50 4.26 11.25
CA ALA A 222 4.33 5.36 10.79
C ALA A 222 3.72 6.73 11.10
N TYR A 223 2.42 6.92 10.85
CA TYR A 223 1.74 8.18 11.16
C TYR A 223 1.58 8.39 12.66
N GLY A 224 1.30 7.34 13.45
CA GLY A 224 1.22 7.45 14.90
C GLY A 224 2.58 7.82 15.51
N ALA A 225 3.66 7.16 15.08
CA ALA A 225 5.01 7.49 15.51
C ALA A 225 5.40 8.92 15.10
N GLY A 226 5.14 9.31 13.85
CA GLY A 226 5.37 10.67 13.35
C GLY A 226 4.64 11.71 14.19
N ALA A 227 3.35 11.50 14.46
CA ALA A 227 2.54 12.41 15.25
C ALA A 227 3.04 12.55 16.70
N ALA A 228 3.55 11.46 17.29
CA ALA A 228 4.03 11.45 18.67
C ALA A 228 5.12 12.49 18.94
N PHE A 229 6.04 12.74 18.00
CA PHE A 229 7.12 13.72 18.20
C PHE A 229 6.95 15.01 17.40
N THR A 230 6.22 14.99 16.28
CA THR A 230 5.97 16.22 15.49
C THR A 230 4.85 17.07 16.07
N TYR A 231 3.84 16.48 16.73
CA TYR A 231 2.69 17.26 17.23
C TYR A 231 3.10 18.44 18.11
N PRO A 232 3.94 18.28 19.16
CA PRO A 232 4.33 19.41 20.00
C PRO A 232 5.06 20.52 19.23
N VAL A 233 5.77 20.19 18.15
CA VAL A 233 6.60 21.14 17.40
C VAL A 233 5.78 21.86 16.33
N THR A 234 5.05 21.11 15.51
CA THR A 234 4.42 21.60 14.27
C THR A 234 2.90 21.38 14.18
N GLY A 235 2.31 20.73 15.18
CA GLY A 235 0.94 20.21 15.10
C GLY A 235 0.82 18.95 14.23
N ALA A 236 1.94 18.26 13.96
CA ALA A 236 2.01 17.04 13.16
C ALA A 236 1.38 17.23 11.77
N ALA A 237 2.05 18.00 10.93
CA ALA A 237 1.54 18.29 9.59
C ALA A 237 1.53 17.02 8.76
N LEU A 238 2.69 16.39 8.55
CA LEU A 238 2.91 15.04 7.98
C LEU A 238 2.34 14.78 6.56
N ASN A 239 1.37 15.56 6.13
CA ASN A 239 0.52 15.38 4.97
C ASN A 239 0.10 16.77 4.45
N PRO A 240 0.54 17.18 3.25
CA PRO A 240 0.21 18.49 2.70
C PRO A 240 -1.31 18.74 2.52
N ALA A 241 -2.11 17.72 2.21
CA ALA A 241 -3.57 17.86 2.10
C ALA A 241 -4.20 18.13 3.48
N ARG A 242 -3.74 17.44 4.53
CA ARG A 242 -4.15 17.67 5.92
C ARG A 242 -3.77 19.06 6.40
N ALA A 243 -2.54 19.53 6.10
CA ALA A 243 -2.12 20.87 6.46
C ALA A 243 -2.94 21.95 5.73
N THR A 244 -3.19 21.75 4.44
CA THR A 244 -3.95 22.70 3.60
C THR A 244 -5.40 22.84 4.06
N GLY A 245 -6.08 21.71 4.33
CA GLY A 245 -7.50 21.70 4.70
C GLY A 245 -7.81 22.55 5.93
N VAL A 246 -7.02 22.38 6.99
CA VAL A 246 -7.20 23.17 8.21
C VAL A 246 -6.70 24.61 8.05
N ALA A 247 -5.61 24.83 7.31
CA ALA A 247 -5.05 26.17 7.15
C ALA A 247 -6.04 27.14 6.47
N ILE A 248 -6.77 26.66 5.47
CA ILE A 248 -7.80 27.47 4.77
C ILE A 248 -8.93 27.88 5.72
N VAL A 249 -9.44 26.97 6.56
CA VAL A 249 -10.57 27.27 7.45
C VAL A 249 -10.17 28.04 8.70
N ALA A 250 -8.90 27.93 9.11
CA ALA A 250 -8.31 28.62 10.24
C ALA A 250 -7.78 30.03 9.89
N GLN A 251 -7.62 30.33 8.61
CA GLN A 251 -7.22 31.66 8.14
C GLN A 251 -8.20 32.75 8.60
N ASN A 252 -7.64 33.88 9.03
CA ASN A 252 -8.37 35.05 9.51
C ASN A 252 -9.30 34.75 10.71
N GLN A 253 -9.01 33.71 11.50
CA GLN A 253 -9.78 33.36 12.69
C GLN A 253 -9.13 33.88 13.99
N GLY A 254 -8.13 34.77 13.89
CA GLY A 254 -7.47 35.40 15.03
C GLY A 254 -6.50 34.48 15.76
N LEU A 255 -5.84 33.57 15.03
CA LEU A 255 -4.72 32.77 15.54
C LEU A 255 -3.47 33.65 15.70
N THR A 256 -2.52 33.22 16.52
CA THR A 256 -1.26 33.93 16.77
C THR A 256 -0.43 34.14 15.50
N GLN A 257 -0.52 33.20 14.56
CA GLN A 257 0.06 33.26 13.22
C GLN A 257 -0.98 32.78 12.23
N GLU A 258 -1.01 33.38 11.04
CA GLU A 258 -1.91 32.99 9.98
C GLU A 258 -1.41 31.69 9.31
N PRO A 259 -2.17 30.57 9.38
CA PRO A 259 -1.67 29.28 8.94
C PRO A 259 -1.23 29.23 7.47
N LEU A 260 -1.86 30.01 6.58
CA LEU A 260 -1.48 30.03 5.18
C LEU A 260 -0.07 30.60 4.94
N GLN A 261 0.42 31.48 5.84
CA GLN A 261 1.78 32.04 5.73
C GLN A 261 2.87 30.99 6.00
N GLN A 262 2.54 29.95 6.77
CA GLN A 262 3.46 28.87 7.14
C GLN A 262 3.24 27.58 6.34
N LEU A 263 2.14 27.50 5.57
CA LEU A 263 1.73 26.30 4.83
C LEU A 263 2.79 25.75 3.87
N TRP A 264 3.62 26.63 3.28
CA TRP A 264 4.65 26.23 2.33
C TRP A 264 5.65 25.22 2.92
N VAL A 265 6.00 25.31 4.21
CA VAL A 265 6.89 24.35 4.88
C VAL A 265 6.27 22.96 4.83
N PHE A 266 4.97 22.86 5.09
CA PHE A 266 4.22 21.60 5.15
C PHE A 266 3.89 21.03 3.76
N TRP A 267 4.28 21.71 2.68
CA TRP A 267 4.33 21.15 1.33
C TRP A 267 5.76 20.76 0.96
N ILE A 268 6.71 21.68 1.06
CA ILE A 268 8.10 21.46 0.62
C ILE A 268 8.74 20.31 1.41
N VAL A 269 8.58 20.29 2.73
CA VAL A 269 9.25 19.32 3.59
C VAL A 269 8.76 17.88 3.35
N PRO A 270 7.43 17.59 3.33
CA PRO A 270 6.97 16.25 2.97
C PRO A 270 7.35 15.82 1.55
N VAL A 271 7.37 16.74 0.58
CA VAL A 271 7.81 16.45 -0.80
C VAL A 271 9.31 16.15 -0.85
N LEU A 272 10.13 16.84 -0.06
CA LEU A 272 11.55 16.51 0.08
C LEU A 272 11.73 15.10 0.65
N ALA A 273 10.99 14.73 1.69
CA ALA A 273 11.01 13.37 2.22
C ALA A 273 10.61 12.33 1.16
N ALA A 274 9.60 12.63 0.35
CA ALA A 274 9.17 11.79 -0.77
C ALA A 274 10.29 11.57 -1.79
N ALA A 275 10.98 12.64 -2.18
CA ALA A 275 12.11 12.58 -3.11
C ALA A 275 13.28 11.77 -2.54
N LEU A 276 13.62 11.95 -1.25
CA LEU A 276 14.70 11.22 -0.60
C LEU A 276 14.44 9.71 -0.56
N VAL A 277 13.23 9.30 -0.20
CA VAL A 277 12.85 7.87 -0.18
C VAL A 277 12.85 7.30 -1.59
N ALA A 278 12.25 8.01 -2.56
CA ALA A 278 12.21 7.55 -3.95
C ALA A 278 13.62 7.39 -4.54
N LEU A 279 14.53 8.34 -4.27
CA LEU A 279 15.93 8.27 -4.70
C LEU A 279 16.63 7.01 -4.19
N ILE A 280 16.45 6.69 -2.90
CA ILE A 280 17.06 5.49 -2.28
C ILE A 280 16.52 4.22 -2.95
N LEU A 281 15.22 4.12 -3.13
CA LEU A 281 14.58 2.93 -3.72
C LEU A 281 15.00 2.73 -5.18
N VAL A 282 15.00 3.80 -5.98
CA VAL A 282 15.44 3.75 -7.38
C VAL A 282 16.94 3.38 -7.46
N ALA A 283 17.78 3.95 -6.60
CA ALA A 283 19.21 3.59 -6.56
C ALA A 283 19.40 2.10 -6.25
N GLN A 284 18.66 1.54 -5.28
CA GLN A 284 18.72 0.11 -4.96
C GLN A 284 18.34 -0.78 -6.16
N GLU A 285 17.29 -0.41 -6.90
CA GLU A 285 16.88 -1.14 -8.11
C GLU A 285 17.95 -1.08 -9.22
N LEU A 286 18.59 0.08 -9.42
CA LEU A 286 19.68 0.23 -10.38
C LEU A 286 20.91 -0.62 -10.02
N PHE A 287 21.30 -0.63 -8.74
CA PHE A 287 22.40 -1.47 -8.27
C PHE A 287 22.08 -2.96 -8.38
N ALA A 288 20.88 -3.39 -8.00
CA ALA A 288 20.46 -4.79 -8.11
C ALA A 288 20.43 -5.27 -9.58
N LYS A 289 19.98 -4.42 -10.50
CA LYS A 289 19.99 -4.71 -11.94
C LYS A 289 21.40 -4.81 -12.51
N THR A 290 22.33 -4.00 -12.01
CA THR A 290 23.74 -4.02 -12.43
C THR A 290 24.51 -5.22 -11.84
N ALA A 291 24.15 -5.65 -10.63
CA ALA A 291 24.77 -6.79 -9.95
C ALA A 291 24.31 -8.16 -10.45
N THR A 292 23.32 -8.21 -11.34
CA THR A 292 22.89 -9.44 -12.03
C THR A 292 23.50 -9.42 -13.43
N PRO A 293 24.65 -10.09 -13.69
CA PRO A 293 25.15 -10.24 -15.05
C PRO A 293 24.09 -10.99 -15.85
N ALA A 294 23.86 -10.56 -17.10
CA ALA A 294 23.01 -11.27 -18.04
C ALA A 294 23.39 -12.76 -18.00
N ALA A 295 22.52 -13.58 -17.40
CA ALA A 295 22.66 -15.01 -17.48
C ALA A 295 22.72 -15.36 -18.97
N VAL A 296 23.81 -16.04 -19.32
CA VAL A 296 24.18 -16.55 -20.64
C VAL A 296 22.95 -16.75 -21.51
N ALA A 297 22.85 -16.01 -22.61
CA ALA A 297 21.98 -16.39 -23.70
C ALA A 297 22.42 -17.79 -24.14
N GLU A 298 21.66 -18.82 -23.74
CA GLU A 298 21.79 -20.13 -24.34
C GLU A 298 21.54 -19.98 -25.84
N PRO A 299 22.40 -20.52 -26.72
CA PRO A 299 22.12 -20.50 -28.14
C PRO A 299 20.85 -21.32 -28.36
N GLU A 300 19.87 -20.75 -29.06
CA GLU A 300 18.70 -21.46 -29.55
C GLU A 300 19.15 -22.78 -30.20
N ALA A 301 18.77 -23.90 -29.61
CA ALA A 301 18.91 -25.20 -30.24
C ALA A 301 18.02 -25.19 -31.48
N VAL A 302 18.63 -25.26 -32.66
CA VAL A 302 17.92 -25.50 -33.92
C VAL A 302 17.32 -26.89 -33.84
N GLU A 303 16.00 -26.98 -33.65
CA GLU A 303 15.25 -28.22 -33.88
C GLU A 303 15.36 -28.58 -35.37
N VAL A 304 16.09 -29.65 -35.66
CA VAL A 304 16.06 -30.29 -36.97
C VAL A 304 14.86 -31.22 -36.97
N ASP A 305 13.80 -30.78 -37.64
CA ASP A 305 12.57 -31.53 -37.85
C ASP A 305 12.84 -32.69 -38.83
N ALA A 306 13.06 -33.89 -38.30
CA ALA A 306 13.14 -35.12 -39.09
C ALA A 306 11.74 -35.74 -39.16
N ALA A 307 10.92 -35.24 -40.10
CA ALA A 307 9.67 -35.87 -40.47
C ALA A 307 9.97 -37.23 -41.12
N ALA A 308 9.57 -38.30 -40.44
CA ALA A 308 9.49 -39.65 -40.99
C ALA A 308 8.37 -39.69 -42.04
N ASP A 309 8.72 -40.03 -43.28
CA ASP A 309 7.78 -40.33 -44.36
C ASP A 309 7.71 -41.85 -44.52
N GLU A 310 6.67 -42.46 -43.95
CA GLU A 310 6.25 -43.83 -44.22
C GLU A 310 5.26 -43.83 -45.40
N ASN A 311 5.67 -44.27 -46.60
CA ASN A 311 5.02 -45.36 -47.34
C ASN A 311 5.51 -45.56 -48.78
N SER A 312 5.29 -46.79 -49.26
CA SER A 312 5.49 -47.35 -50.61
C SER A 312 6.94 -47.80 -50.89
N VAL A 313 7.24 -49.05 -51.24
CA VAL A 313 6.68 -49.87 -52.34
C VAL A 313 6.82 -51.38 -52.05
N GLU A 314 5.90 -52.15 -52.63
CA GLU A 314 5.75 -53.61 -52.63
C GLU A 314 6.95 -54.43 -53.16
N GLN A 315 7.23 -55.53 -52.44
CA GLN A 315 7.35 -56.94 -52.89
C GLN A 315 7.88 -57.29 -54.31
N SER A 316 8.99 -58.05 -54.38
CA SER A 316 9.08 -59.29 -55.20
C SER A 316 10.39 -60.06 -54.97
N ASP A 317 10.26 -61.39 -54.90
CA ASP A 317 11.28 -62.44 -54.76
C ASP A 317 12.37 -62.45 -55.84
N ALA A 318 13.59 -62.86 -55.47
CA ALA A 318 14.50 -63.79 -56.19
C ALA A 318 15.87 -63.80 -55.47
N ASP A 319 16.27 -64.89 -54.82
CA ASP A 319 17.00 -66.04 -55.38
C ASP A 319 18.54 -65.82 -55.45
N VAL A 320 19.24 -66.66 -54.66
CA VAL A 320 20.46 -67.41 -55.03
C VAL A 320 21.87 -66.76 -54.90
N ARG A 321 22.68 -67.50 -54.10
CA ARG A 321 24.15 -67.76 -54.16
C ARG A 321 25.10 -66.78 -53.48
N ASP A 322 25.78 -67.29 -52.45
CA ASP A 322 27.19 -67.77 -52.45
C ASP A 322 28.07 -66.55 -52.05
N GLU A 323 29.02 -66.60 -51.14
CA GLU A 323 29.96 -67.63 -50.75
C GLU A 323 30.71 -67.09 -49.50
N GLN A 324 31.14 -68.01 -48.63
CA GLN A 324 32.42 -67.99 -47.89
C GLN A 324 32.93 -66.68 -47.26
N ALA A 325 33.16 -66.70 -45.95
CA ALA A 325 34.48 -67.13 -45.43
C ALA A 325 34.54 -67.05 -43.90
N ASP A 326 35.09 -68.11 -43.35
CA ASP A 326 35.49 -68.33 -41.97
C ASP A 326 36.32 -67.19 -41.36
N SER A 327 36.18 -66.97 -40.05
CA SER A 327 37.22 -67.39 -39.11
C SER A 327 36.91 -66.97 -37.67
N GLN A 328 36.71 -68.00 -36.85
CA GLN A 328 37.40 -68.27 -35.59
C GLN A 328 37.51 -67.18 -34.50
N GLY A 329 37.13 -67.59 -33.29
CA GLY A 329 37.92 -67.28 -32.09
C GLY A 329 37.12 -67.20 -30.80
N ASN A 330 37.08 -68.33 -30.06
CA ASN A 330 37.09 -68.48 -28.60
C ASN A 330 37.46 -67.22 -27.79
N ALA A 331 37.02 -66.97 -26.56
CA ALA A 331 36.60 -67.82 -25.43
C ALA A 331 35.87 -66.87 -24.42
N ASP A 332 34.91 -67.30 -23.59
CA ASP A 332 35.09 -67.99 -22.29
C ASP A 332 36.03 -67.18 -21.36
N GLU A 333 35.74 -66.75 -20.14
CA GLU A 333 34.88 -67.23 -19.03
C GLU A 333 34.63 -66.08 -18.01
N GLY A 334 33.64 -66.26 -17.13
CA GLY A 334 33.61 -65.83 -15.71
C GLY A 334 33.29 -64.35 -15.39
N ILE A 335 32.26 -63.95 -14.62
CA ILE A 335 31.81 -64.37 -13.27
C ILE A 335 33.03 -64.37 -12.31
N GLU A 336 33.20 -63.56 -11.27
CA GLU A 336 32.25 -62.98 -10.30
C GLU A 336 32.91 -61.81 -9.51
N SER A 337 32.05 -61.12 -8.76
CA SER A 337 32.23 -60.15 -7.68
C SER A 337 33.49 -60.22 -6.78
N ASN A 338 34.07 -59.05 -6.48
CA ASN A 338 33.97 -58.39 -5.16
C ASN A 338 34.44 -56.92 -5.23
#